data_AF-A0A7R5KVV5-F1
#
_entry.id   AF-A0A7R5KVV5-F1
#
_cell.length_a   1.000
_cell.length_b   1.000
_cell.length_c   1.000
_cell.angle_alpha   90.00
_cell.angle_beta   90.00
_cell.angle_gamma   90.00
#
_symmetry.space_group_name_H-M   'P 1'
#
loop_
_entity.id
_entity.type
_entity.pdbx_description
1 polymer ?
#
loop_
_entity_poly.entity_id
_entity_poly.type
_entity_poly.pdbx_seq_one_letter_code
_entity_poly.pdbx_strand_id
1 'polypeptide(L)'
;MLKVTGAAQALKEEKTESAPAKPSGPVAETFRVIQGAMTEENVRSTQGVFQFELSGDGGGTWYIDLKNKGGSTGFGKPPGTADVVMSMSSADFVKMFTG
;
A
#
# COMPACT_ATOMS: atom_id res chain seq x y z
N MET A 1 -28.64 8.96 -53.77
CA MET A 1 -27.30 9.23 -53.19
C MET A 1 -27.50 10.14 -52.00
N LEU A 2 -27.09 9.88 -50.76
CA LEU A 2 -26.24 8.87 -50.14
C LEU A 2 -26.64 8.83 -48.63
N LYS A 3 -26.70 7.65 -48.01
CA LYS A 3 -26.87 7.50 -46.54
C LYS A 3 -25.60 7.99 -45.84
N VAL A 4 -25.72 8.74 -44.74
CA VAL A 4 -24.79 8.62 -43.59
C VAL A 4 -25.57 8.84 -42.30
N THR A 5 -25.82 7.74 -41.59
CA THR A 5 -26.13 7.73 -40.16
C THR A 5 -24.81 7.86 -39.40
N GLY A 6 -24.75 8.73 -38.39
CA GLY A 6 -23.57 8.85 -37.54
C GLY A 6 -23.95 9.37 -36.15
N ALA A 7 -24.20 8.46 -35.23
CA ALA A 7 -24.20 8.74 -33.80
C ALA A 7 -22.76 8.64 -33.28
N ALA A 8 -22.31 9.66 -32.54
CA ALA A 8 -21.15 9.60 -31.64
C ALA A 8 -21.38 10.66 -30.56
N GLN A 9 -22.10 10.27 -29.50
CA GLN A 9 -21.55 10.02 -28.16
C GLN A 9 -20.94 11.28 -27.51
N ALA A 10 -21.79 11.93 -26.72
CA ALA A 10 -21.36 12.75 -25.60
C ALA A 10 -20.72 11.85 -24.55
N LEU A 11 -19.45 12.10 -24.23
CA LEU A 11 -18.84 11.68 -22.97
C LEU A 11 -18.37 12.94 -22.28
N LYS A 12 -19.14 13.30 -21.24
CA LYS A 12 -18.80 14.36 -20.30
C LYS A 12 -17.50 13.97 -19.60
N GLU A 13 -16.53 14.86 -19.66
CA GLU A 13 -15.38 14.87 -18.76
C GLU A 13 -15.90 15.15 -17.35
N GLU A 14 -16.06 14.09 -16.55
CA GLU A 14 -16.17 14.23 -15.11
C GLU A 14 -14.77 14.04 -14.52
N LYS A 15 -14.12 15.18 -14.24
CA LYS A 15 -12.98 15.25 -13.33
C LYS A 15 -13.52 14.99 -11.92
N THR A 16 -13.74 13.72 -11.59
CA THR A 16 -14.04 13.28 -10.23
C THR A 16 -12.72 13.28 -9.45
N GLU A 17 -12.51 14.35 -8.69
CA GLU A 17 -11.49 14.45 -7.65
C GLU A 17 -11.66 13.27 -6.69
N SER A 18 -10.80 12.28 -6.89
CA SER A 18 -10.87 10.98 -6.23
C SER A 18 -10.30 11.13 -4.82
N ALA A 19 -11.07 10.77 -3.79
CA ALA A 19 -10.47 10.36 -2.52
C ALA A 19 -9.33 9.37 -2.80
N PRO A 20 -8.21 9.38 -2.05
CA PRO A 20 -7.11 8.47 -2.34
C PRO A 20 -7.66 7.04 -2.36
N ALA A 21 -7.65 6.42 -3.54
CA ALA A 21 -8.07 5.05 -3.70
C ALA A 21 -7.26 4.20 -2.72
N LYS A 22 -7.91 3.26 -2.03
CA LYS A 22 -7.18 2.32 -1.17
C LYS A 22 -6.06 1.71 -2.02
N PRO A 23 -4.80 1.71 -1.53
CA PRO A 23 -3.70 1.15 -2.28
C PRO A 23 -3.97 -0.34 -2.54
N SER A 24 -3.64 -0.78 -3.76
CA SER A 24 -3.89 -2.13 -4.27
C SER A 24 -2.64 -2.65 -4.99
N GLY A 25 -2.65 -3.92 -5.38
CA GLY A 25 -1.53 -4.57 -6.07
C GLY A 25 -0.55 -5.29 -5.13
N PRO A 26 0.61 -5.75 -5.65
CA PRO A 26 1.51 -6.66 -4.94
C PRO A 26 2.00 -6.12 -3.59
N VAL A 27 2.35 -4.83 -3.52
CA VAL A 27 2.79 -4.21 -2.25
C VAL A 27 1.70 -4.27 -1.19
N ALA A 28 0.48 -3.84 -1.54
CA ALA A 28 -0.66 -3.87 -0.63
C ALA A 28 -0.98 -5.30 -0.17
N GLU A 29 -0.87 -6.27 -1.09
CA GLU A 29 -1.04 -7.69 -0.78
C GLU A 29 0.04 -8.22 0.17
N THR A 30 1.30 -7.84 -0.02
CA THR A 30 2.39 -8.19 0.91
C THR A 30 2.09 -7.67 2.33
N PHE A 31 1.67 -6.41 2.49
CA PHE A 31 1.28 -5.88 3.80
C PHE A 31 0.07 -6.61 4.40
N ARG A 32 -0.91 -7.00 3.58
CA ARG A 32 -2.06 -7.81 4.01
C ARG A 32 -1.63 -9.18 4.53
N VAL A 33 -0.70 -9.84 3.84
CA VAL A 33 -0.12 -11.13 4.28
C VAL A 33 0.64 -10.96 5.60
N ILE A 34 1.47 -9.92 5.72
CA ILE A 34 2.20 -9.62 6.96
C ILE A 34 1.22 -9.40 8.12
N GLN A 35 0.17 -8.60 7.93
CA GLN A 35 -0.88 -8.38 8.94
C GLN A 35 -1.52 -9.70 9.39
N GLY A 36 -1.81 -10.61 8.45
CA GLY A 36 -2.40 -11.91 8.75
C GLY A 36 -1.47 -12.87 9.49
N ALA A 37 -0.15 -12.65 9.41
CA ALA A 37 0.87 -13.45 10.09
C ALA A 37 1.30 -12.87 11.45
N MET A 38 0.81 -11.69 11.83
CA MET A 38 1.11 -11.09 13.15
C MET A 38 0.48 -11.91 14.28
N THR A 39 1.25 -12.12 15.35
CA THR A 39 0.81 -12.79 16.58
C THR A 39 1.25 -11.95 17.77
N GLU A 40 0.56 -12.05 18.91
CA GLU A 40 1.00 -11.31 20.10
C GLU A 40 2.44 -11.63 20.51
N GLU A 41 2.90 -12.86 20.26
CA GLU A 41 4.27 -13.29 20.54
C GLU A 41 5.29 -12.51 19.71
N ASN A 42 5.09 -12.40 18.38
CA ASN A 42 6.05 -11.71 17.52
C ASN A 42 6.06 -10.19 17.74
N VAL A 43 4.94 -9.60 18.13
CA VAL A 43 4.85 -8.19 18.55
C VAL A 43 5.62 -7.97 19.86
N ARG A 44 5.47 -8.87 20.84
CA ARG A 44 6.15 -8.75 22.13
C ARG A 44 7.66 -8.99 22.04
N SER A 45 8.12 -9.81 21.10
CA SER A 45 9.55 -10.11 20.94
C SER A 45 10.30 -9.10 20.05
N THR A 46 9.64 -8.52 19.04
CA THR A 46 10.28 -7.59 18.09
C THR A 46 10.35 -6.16 18.64
N GLN A 47 9.26 -5.66 19.23
CA GLN A 47 9.19 -4.34 19.88
C GLN A 47 9.64 -3.15 19.00
N GLY A 48 9.35 -3.21 17.70
CA GLY A 48 9.79 -2.20 16.72
C GLY A 48 8.68 -1.70 15.80
N VAL A 49 8.76 -0.42 15.43
CA VAL A 49 7.95 0.22 14.39
C VAL A 49 8.83 0.52 13.18
N PHE A 50 8.51 -0.08 12.04
CA PHE A 50 9.24 0.05 10.79
C PHE A 50 8.42 0.84 9.78
N GLN A 51 9.00 1.90 9.22
CA GLN A 51 8.45 2.65 8.11
C GLN A 51 9.20 2.31 6.83
N PHE A 52 8.46 2.17 5.74
CA PHE A 52 8.97 1.90 4.40
C PHE A 52 8.59 3.05 3.48
N GLU A 53 9.60 3.68 2.87
CA GLU A 53 9.43 4.62 1.77
C GLU A 53 9.67 3.88 0.46
N LEU A 54 8.59 3.46 -0.20
CA LEU A 54 8.65 2.63 -1.40
C LEU A 54 8.53 3.48 -2.66
N SER A 55 9.46 3.29 -3.60
CA SER A 55 9.39 3.93 -4.93
C SER A 55 8.85 2.98 -5.99
N GLY A 56 8.18 3.51 -7.01
CA GLY A 56 7.66 2.74 -8.15
C GLY A 56 6.17 2.43 -8.03
N ASP A 57 5.69 1.46 -8.80
CA ASP A 57 4.28 1.08 -8.81
C ASP A 57 3.83 0.54 -7.45
N GLY A 58 2.65 0.94 -7.01
CA GLY A 58 2.14 0.67 -5.66
C GLY A 58 3.02 1.22 -4.51
N GLY A 59 3.92 2.16 -4.80
CA GLY A 59 4.82 2.78 -3.82
C GLY A 59 4.12 3.74 -2.86
N GLY A 60 4.92 4.57 -2.18
CA GLY A 60 4.51 5.49 -1.12
C GLY A 60 5.03 5.05 0.25
N THR A 61 4.58 5.76 1.28
CA THR A 61 4.94 5.44 2.66
C THR A 61 4.04 4.31 3.18
N TRP A 62 4.64 3.31 3.82
CA TRP A 62 3.95 2.21 4.47
C TRP A 62 4.58 1.93 5.83
N TYR A 63 3.88 1.19 6.70
CA TYR A 63 4.43 0.81 8.00
C TYR A 63 4.10 -0.63 8.42
N ILE A 64 4.95 -1.14 9.30
CA ILE A 64 4.76 -2.36 10.10
C ILE A 64 5.03 -1.98 11.56
N ASP A 65 4.01 -2.07 12.40
CA ASP A 65 4.07 -1.91 13.85
C ASP A 65 4.05 -3.29 14.51
N LEU A 66 5.21 -3.70 15.02
CA LEU A 66 5.40 -4.90 15.84
C LEU A 66 5.76 -4.50 17.27
N LYS A 67 5.20 -3.40 17.78
CA LYS A 67 5.48 -2.86 19.11
C LYS A 67 4.22 -2.64 19.92
N ASN A 68 3.19 -2.10 19.28
CA ASN A 68 1.98 -1.65 19.96
C ASN A 68 0.82 -2.63 19.77
N LYS A 69 0.07 -2.85 20.87
CA LYS A 69 -1.16 -3.66 20.88
C LYS A 69 -0.94 -5.04 20.23
N GLY A 70 -1.84 -5.47 19.33
CA GLY A 70 -1.74 -6.73 18.58
C GLY A 70 -0.94 -6.61 17.27
N GLY A 71 -0.19 -5.52 17.08
CA GLY A 71 0.49 -5.22 15.83
C GLY A 71 -0.43 -4.65 14.75
N SER A 72 0.13 -3.89 13.83
CA SER A 72 -0.61 -3.33 12.70
C SER A 72 0.27 -3.00 11.52
N THR A 73 -0.30 -3.00 10.32
CA THR A 73 0.34 -2.53 9.10
C THR A 73 -0.59 -1.58 8.37
N GLY A 74 -0.04 -0.74 7.50
CA GLY A 74 -0.88 0.11 6.68
C GLY A 74 -0.12 1.06 5.76
N PHE A 75 -0.90 1.73 4.92
CA PHE A 75 -0.43 2.80 4.07
C PHE A 75 -0.42 4.13 4.83
N GLY A 76 0.62 4.92 4.58
CA GLY A 76 0.92 6.16 5.28
C GLY A 76 1.95 5.97 6.39
N LYS A 77 2.10 7.02 7.20
CA LYS A 77 3.00 7.02 8.36
C LYS A 77 2.46 6.12 9.48
N PRO A 78 3.33 5.51 10.28
CA PRO A 78 2.89 4.78 11.47
C PRO A 78 2.15 5.70 12.46
N PRO A 79 1.27 5.16 13.32
CA PRO A 79 0.55 5.93 14.33
C PRO A 79 1.45 6.51 15.44
N GLY A 80 2.72 6.09 15.49
CA GLY A 80 3.74 6.58 16.41
C GLY A 80 5.06 6.90 15.70
N THR A 81 6.13 7.09 16.47
CA THR A 81 7.47 7.30 15.90
C THR A 81 8.00 5.99 15.34
N ALA A 82 8.50 6.01 14.10
CA ALA A 82 9.21 4.87 13.53
C ALA A 82 10.55 4.69 14.24
N ASP A 83 10.86 3.48 14.67
CA ASP A 83 12.17 3.11 15.19
C ASP A 83 13.17 2.94 14.03
N VAL A 84 12.69 2.53 12.85
CA VAL A 84 13.49 2.35 11.63
C VAL A 84 12.73 2.90 10.42
N VAL A 85 13.43 3.61 9.54
CA VAL A 85 12.93 4.03 8.22
C VAL A 85 13.80 3.38 7.14
N MET A 86 13.17 2.66 6.21
CA MET A 86 13.82 1.99 5.09
C MET A 86 13.32 2.59 3.78
N SER A 87 14.21 2.75 2.80
CA SER A 87 13.85 3.23 1.46
C SER A 87 14.32 2.24 0.41
N MET A 88 13.41 1.79 -0.46
CA MET A 88 13.70 0.81 -1.52
C MET A 88 12.64 0.84 -2.62
N SER A 89 12.86 0.09 -3.71
CA SER A 89 11.84 -0.08 -4.72
C SER A 89 10.71 -0.98 -4.23
N SER A 90 9.48 -0.75 -4.69
CA SER A 90 8.35 -1.66 -4.47
C SER A 90 8.66 -3.08 -4.92
N ALA A 91 9.42 -3.24 -6.01
CA ALA A 91 9.80 -4.54 -6.54
C ALA A 91 10.75 -5.29 -5.59
N ASP A 92 11.74 -4.62 -5.01
CA ASP A 92 12.66 -5.23 -4.06
C ASP A 92 11.97 -5.56 -2.74
N PHE A 93 11.08 -4.67 -2.27
CA PHE A 93 10.24 -4.94 -1.11
C PHE A 93 9.44 -6.23 -1.29
N VAL A 94 8.72 -6.38 -2.40
CA VAL A 94 7.93 -7.60 -2.66
C VAL A 94 8.83 -8.85 -2.68
N LYS A 95 9.99 -8.79 -3.33
CA LYS A 95 10.95 -9.92 -3.39
C LYS A 95 11.43 -10.38 -2.01
N MET A 96 11.67 -9.45 -1.08
CA MET A 96 12.11 -9.80 0.28
C MET A 96 11.12 -10.72 1.01
N PHE A 97 9.83 -10.68 0.65
CA PHE A 97 8.77 -11.46 1.31
C PHE A 97 8.27 -12.64 0.47
N THR A 98 8.60 -12.73 -0.82
CA THR A 98 8.19 -13.85 -1.68
C THR A 98 9.25 -14.92 -1.87
N GLY A 99 10.54 -14.62 -1.59
CA GLY A 99 11.66 -15.55 -1.75
C GLY A 99 12.15 -15.63 -3.19
#